data_AF-A0A7C5K511-F1
#
_entry.id   AF-A0A7C5K511-F1
#
_cell.length_a   1.000
_cell.length_b   1.000
_cell.length_c   1.000
_cell.angle_alpha   90.00
_cell.angle_beta   90.00
_cell.angle_gamma   90.00
#
_symmetry.space_group_name_H-M   'P 1'
#
loop_
_entity.id
_entity.type
_entity.pdbx_description
1 polymer ?
#
loop_
_entity_poly.entity_id
_entity_poly.type
_entity_poly.pdbx_seq_one_letter_code
_entity_poly.pdbx_strand_id
1 'polypeptide(L)'
;MKILLWVVLVAATNAVPPKVEQDRMFREAAALAAAGKYAEAEQRLRRLAEWQPDNPYVRHALGDVQARREAEANDPARLLRDRLARTRVGTVNFRAANPRDVVAALLNQATNVNWVWMVPAEANLPPLTLSLRDVPLAEALRYVTELAGLRYRVDANAIVIYQPAPEPKNAPAR
;
A
#
# COMPACT_ATOMS: atom_id res chain seq x y z
N MET A 1 17.32 -51.12 -29.78
CA MET A 1 16.07 -51.48 -29.04
C MET A 1 15.60 -50.24 -28.28
N LYS A 2 14.39 -49.76 -28.57
CA LYS A 2 13.77 -48.56 -27.98
C LYS A 2 13.20 -48.90 -26.59
N ILE A 3 13.56 -48.17 -25.55
CA ILE A 3 12.94 -48.25 -24.23
C ILE A 3 11.89 -47.12 -24.16
N LEU A 4 10.62 -47.50 -23.99
CA LEU A 4 9.48 -46.59 -23.92
C LEU A 4 9.50 -45.79 -22.60
N LEU A 5 9.43 -44.46 -22.72
CA LEU A 5 9.07 -43.56 -21.62
C LEU A 5 7.55 -43.65 -21.39
N TRP A 6 7.13 -44.09 -20.21
CA TRP A 6 5.75 -43.94 -19.75
C TRP A 6 5.58 -42.56 -19.12
N VAL A 7 4.89 -41.66 -19.83
CA VAL A 7 4.42 -40.40 -19.25
C VAL A 7 3.15 -40.71 -18.46
N VAL A 8 3.24 -40.67 -17.12
CA VAL A 8 2.07 -40.69 -16.25
C VAL A 8 1.43 -39.30 -16.30
N LEU A 9 0.32 -39.19 -17.02
CA LEU A 9 -0.53 -38.02 -17.01
C LEU A 9 -1.34 -38.03 -15.70
N VAL A 10 -0.94 -37.24 -14.71
CA VAL A 10 -1.76 -36.99 -13.52
C VAL A 10 -2.91 -36.07 -13.95
N ALA A 11 -4.06 -36.65 -14.25
CA ALA A 11 -5.29 -35.90 -14.35
C ALA A 11 -5.66 -35.42 -12.93
N ALA A 12 -5.44 -34.13 -12.65
CA ALA A 12 -6.08 -33.50 -11.50
C ALA A 12 -7.59 -33.62 -11.73
N THR A 13 -8.24 -34.50 -10.99
CA THR A 13 -9.67 -34.73 -11.09
C THR A 13 -10.39 -33.44 -10.68
N ASN A 14 -11.00 -32.75 -11.65
CA ASN A 14 -11.97 -31.67 -11.43
C ASN A 14 -13.29 -32.22 -10.86
N ALA A 15 -13.21 -33.07 -9.84
CA ALA A 15 -14.39 -33.55 -9.14
C ALA A 15 -14.92 -32.42 -8.25
N VAL A 16 -16.21 -32.12 -8.40
CA VAL A 16 -16.91 -31.19 -7.50
C VAL A 16 -16.81 -31.77 -6.08
N PRO A 17 -16.23 -31.05 -5.10
CA PRO A 17 -16.05 -31.58 -3.75
C PRO A 17 -17.40 -31.84 -3.08
N PRO A 18 -17.48 -32.68 -2.03
CA PRO A 18 -18.75 -32.91 -1.32
C PRO A 18 -19.24 -31.62 -0.65
N LYS A 19 -20.56 -31.52 -0.43
CA LYS A 19 -21.19 -30.31 0.15
C LYS A 19 -20.54 -29.85 1.46
N VAL A 20 -20.19 -30.78 2.35
CA VAL A 20 -19.53 -30.47 3.63
C VAL A 20 -18.20 -29.73 3.42
N GLU A 21 -17.44 -30.14 2.40
CA GLU A 21 -16.17 -29.51 2.05
C GLU A 21 -16.38 -28.13 1.42
N GLN A 22 -17.41 -27.99 0.58
CA GLN A 22 -17.82 -26.69 0.03
C GLN A 22 -18.25 -25.72 1.15
N ASP A 23 -19.03 -26.18 2.13
CA ASP A 23 -19.47 -25.39 3.29
C ASP A 23 -18.29 -25.00 4.18
N ARG A 24 -17.28 -25.87 4.32
CA ARG A 24 -16.02 -25.55 4.99
C ARG A 24 -15.27 -24.45 4.24
N MET A 25 -15.10 -24.60 2.92
CA MET A 25 -14.45 -23.60 2.08
C MET A 25 -15.16 -22.24 2.13
N PHE A 26 -16.49 -22.23 2.19
CA PHE A 26 -17.27 -21.00 2.31
C PHE A 26 -17.02 -20.32 3.66
N ARG A 27 -17.03 -21.08 4.77
CA ARG A 27 -16.70 -20.56 6.11
C ARG A 27 -15.28 -20.01 6.18
N GLU A 28 -14.32 -20.67 5.56
CA GLU A 28 -12.94 -20.18 5.47
C GLU A 28 -12.85 -18.86 4.70
N ALA A 29 -13.56 -18.75 3.57
CA ALA A 29 -13.61 -17.50 2.81
C ALA A 29 -14.22 -16.35 3.62
N ALA A 30 -15.28 -16.63 4.37
CA ALA A 30 -15.89 -15.65 5.27
C ALA A 30 -14.92 -15.20 6.38
N ALA A 31 -14.17 -16.13 6.97
CA ALA A 31 -13.15 -15.81 7.96
C ALA A 31 -12.00 -14.96 7.37
N LEU A 32 -11.55 -15.27 6.14
CA LEU A 32 -10.55 -14.46 5.43
C LEU A 32 -11.07 -13.04 5.17
N ALA A 33 -12.32 -12.90 4.74
CA ALA A 33 -12.95 -11.60 4.52
C ALA A 33 -13.09 -10.80 5.81
N ALA A 34 -13.49 -11.44 6.91
CA ALA A 34 -13.54 -10.83 8.24
C ALA A 34 -12.16 -10.36 8.73
N ALA A 35 -11.10 -11.08 8.34
CA ALA A 35 -9.71 -10.70 8.60
C ALA A 35 -9.15 -9.65 7.62
N GLY A 36 -9.97 -9.11 6.71
CA GLY A 36 -9.53 -8.13 5.70
C GLY A 36 -8.69 -8.71 4.56
N LYS A 37 -8.54 -10.04 4.48
CA LYS A 37 -7.74 -10.74 3.46
C LYS A 37 -8.57 -10.94 2.18
N TYR A 38 -8.99 -9.85 1.56
CA TYR A 38 -9.97 -9.88 0.48
C TYR A 38 -9.49 -10.64 -0.75
N ALA A 39 -8.19 -10.58 -1.08
CA ALA A 39 -7.63 -11.33 -2.21
C ALA A 39 -7.72 -12.87 -2.01
N GLU A 40 -7.37 -13.36 -0.82
CA GLU A 40 -7.47 -14.79 -0.50
C GLU A 40 -8.94 -15.25 -0.44
N ALA A 41 -9.80 -14.43 0.18
CA ALA A 41 -11.24 -14.69 0.25
C ALA A 41 -11.86 -14.78 -1.15
N GLU A 42 -11.52 -13.84 -2.04
CA GLU A 42 -12.01 -13.82 -3.42
C GLU A 42 -11.60 -15.09 -4.17
N GLN A 43 -10.33 -15.51 -4.06
CA GLN A 43 -9.86 -16.72 -4.72
C GLN A 43 -10.66 -17.96 -4.28
N ARG A 44 -10.99 -18.08 -2.99
CA ARG A 44 -11.81 -19.19 -2.48
C ARG A 44 -13.24 -19.13 -2.97
N LEU A 45 -13.85 -17.95 -3.00
CA LEU A 45 -15.22 -17.75 -3.48
C LEU A 45 -15.36 -17.97 -4.99
N ARG A 46 -14.36 -17.59 -5.79
CA ARG A 46 -14.34 -17.88 -7.23
C ARG A 46 -14.38 -19.37 -7.51
N ARG A 47 -13.59 -20.18 -6.77
CA ARG A 47 -13.65 -21.65 -6.88
C ARG A 47 -15.01 -22.23 -6.49
N LEU A 48 -15.65 -21.68 -5.44
CA LEU A 48 -17.01 -22.07 -5.09
C LEU A 48 -18.01 -21.70 -6.18
N ALA A 49 -17.86 -20.54 -6.81
CA ALA A 49 -18.72 -20.09 -7.90
C ALA A 49 -18.56 -20.93 -9.18
N GLU A 50 -17.37 -21.52 -9.42
CA GLU A 50 -17.16 -22.47 -10.52
C GLU A 50 -18.03 -23.73 -10.36
N TRP A 51 -18.19 -24.23 -9.13
CA TRP A 51 -19.00 -25.43 -8.86
C TRP A 51 -20.46 -25.12 -8.55
N GLN A 52 -20.76 -23.90 -8.09
CA GLN A 52 -22.09 -23.47 -7.66
C GLN A 52 -22.43 -22.08 -8.22
N PRO A 53 -22.52 -21.93 -9.55
CA PRO A 53 -22.78 -20.62 -10.17
C PRO A 53 -24.13 -20.01 -9.76
N ASP A 54 -25.13 -20.87 -9.48
CA ASP A 54 -26.48 -20.46 -9.10
C ASP A 54 -26.68 -20.27 -7.59
N ASN A 55 -25.65 -20.49 -6.76
CA ASN A 55 -25.79 -20.31 -5.32
C ASN A 55 -25.79 -18.80 -4.96
N PRO A 56 -26.92 -18.25 -4.47
CA PRO A 56 -27.03 -16.82 -4.19
C PRO A 56 -26.09 -16.35 -3.07
N TYR A 57 -25.78 -17.23 -2.11
CA TYR A 57 -24.86 -16.91 -1.01
C TYR A 57 -23.42 -16.73 -1.49
N VAL A 58 -22.96 -17.63 -2.37
CA VAL A 58 -21.61 -17.55 -2.96
C VAL A 58 -21.50 -16.31 -3.84
N ARG A 59 -22.52 -16.04 -4.67
CA ARG A 59 -22.56 -14.85 -5.52
C ARG A 59 -22.55 -13.55 -4.73
N HIS A 60 -23.38 -13.45 -3.69
CA HIS A 60 -23.42 -12.28 -2.81
C HIS A 60 -22.08 -12.07 -2.10
N ALA A 61 -21.54 -13.12 -1.46
CA ALA A 61 -20.26 -13.03 -0.76
C ALA A 61 -19.11 -12.65 -1.69
N LEU A 62 -19.08 -13.19 -2.91
CA LEU A 62 -18.06 -12.84 -3.91
C LEU A 62 -18.15 -11.36 -4.30
N GLY A 63 -19.36 -10.85 -4.54
CA GLY A 63 -19.57 -9.43 -4.87
C GLY A 63 -19.11 -8.49 -3.76
N ASP A 64 -19.47 -8.77 -2.50
CA ASP A 64 -19.02 -7.97 -1.36
C ASP A 64 -17.50 -7.96 -1.21
N VAL A 65 -16.88 -9.14 -1.32
CA VAL A 65 -15.43 -9.28 -1.21
C VAL A 65 -14.72 -8.56 -2.36
N GLN A 66 -15.25 -8.64 -3.58
CA GLN A 66 -14.75 -7.91 -4.74
C GLN A 66 -14.80 -6.40 -4.53
N ALA A 67 -15.96 -5.87 -4.09
CA ALA A 67 -16.12 -4.44 -3.83
C ALA A 67 -15.13 -3.95 -2.75
N ARG A 68 -14.94 -4.72 -1.67
CA ARG A 68 -13.97 -4.38 -0.61
C ARG A 68 -12.52 -4.45 -1.09
N ARG A 69 -12.18 -5.46 -1.89
CA ARG A 69 -10.84 -5.59 -2.50
C ARG A 69 -10.56 -4.44 -3.45
N GLU A 70 -11.52 -4.07 -4.29
CA GLU A 70 -11.40 -2.95 -5.20
C GLU A 70 -11.24 -1.63 -4.44
N ALA A 71 -12.00 -1.42 -3.36
CA ALA A 71 -11.82 -0.26 -2.50
C ALA A 71 -10.41 -0.19 -1.86
N GLU A 72 -9.86 -1.33 -1.43
CA GLU A 72 -8.50 -1.41 -0.88
C GLU A 72 -7.40 -1.22 -1.95
N ALA A 73 -7.62 -1.77 -3.15
CA ALA A 73 -6.71 -1.61 -4.28
C ALA A 73 -6.73 -0.17 -4.82
N ASN A 74 -7.89 0.48 -4.75
CA ASN A 74 -8.09 1.86 -5.17
C ASN A 74 -7.94 2.86 -4.03
N ASP A 75 -7.41 2.47 -2.86
CA ASP A 75 -7.10 3.41 -1.76
C ASP A 75 -6.15 4.51 -2.28
N PRO A 76 -6.62 5.76 -2.40
CA PRO A 76 -5.82 6.85 -2.95
C PRO A 76 -4.52 7.09 -2.18
N ALA A 77 -4.53 6.90 -0.85
CA ALA A 77 -3.36 7.08 -0.02
C ALA A 77 -2.31 6.00 -0.29
N ARG A 78 -2.74 4.74 -0.46
CA ARG A 78 -1.86 3.63 -0.85
C ARG A 78 -1.23 3.87 -2.23
N LEU A 79 -2.03 4.23 -3.22
CA LEU A 79 -1.54 4.53 -4.57
C LEU A 79 -0.52 5.67 -4.56
N LEU A 80 -0.76 6.72 -3.76
CA LEU A 80 0.17 7.83 -3.60
C LEU A 80 1.49 7.38 -2.94
N ARG A 81 1.43 6.59 -1.86
CA ARG A 81 2.63 6.02 -1.22
C ARG A 81 3.45 5.17 -2.19
N ASP A 82 2.79 4.28 -2.93
CA ASP A 82 3.43 3.43 -3.93
C ASP A 82 4.12 4.27 -5.02
N ARG A 83 3.48 5.35 -5.47
CA ARG A 83 4.07 6.30 -6.42
C ARG A 83 5.33 6.95 -5.84
N LEU A 84 5.28 7.47 -4.63
CA LEU A 84 6.45 8.08 -3.97
C LEU A 84 7.61 7.10 -3.77
N ALA A 85 7.31 5.82 -3.50
CA ALA A 85 8.32 4.78 -3.32
C ALA A 85 9.02 4.39 -4.63
N ARG A 86 8.31 4.47 -5.76
CA ARG A 86 8.84 4.09 -7.08
C ARG A 86 9.49 5.26 -7.83
N THR A 87 9.03 6.49 -7.59
CA THR A 87 9.64 7.69 -8.19
C THR A 87 11.04 7.89 -7.62
N ARG A 88 12.06 7.95 -8.48
CA ARG A 88 13.44 8.22 -8.07
C ARG A 88 13.76 9.69 -8.28
N VAL A 89 14.33 10.31 -7.26
CA VAL A 89 14.87 11.66 -7.30
C VAL A 89 16.18 11.62 -8.07
N GLY A 90 16.28 12.48 -9.09
CA GLY A 90 17.51 12.63 -9.87
C GLY A 90 18.67 13.19 -9.05
N THR A 91 19.68 13.74 -9.72
CA THR A 91 20.72 14.48 -8.99
C THR A 91 20.19 15.86 -8.61
N VAL A 92 20.10 16.14 -7.30
CA VAL A 92 19.75 17.45 -6.75
C VAL A 92 20.77 17.88 -5.71
N ASN A 93 21.04 19.18 -5.65
CA ASN A 93 21.98 19.77 -4.71
C ASN A 93 21.35 21.04 -4.11
N PHE A 94 21.23 21.05 -2.79
CA PHE A 94 20.72 22.18 -2.02
C PHE A 94 21.83 22.69 -1.11
N ARG A 95 21.98 24.01 -1.04
CA ARG A 95 22.94 24.69 -0.18
C ARG A 95 22.21 25.78 0.61
N ALA A 96 22.22 25.65 1.93
CA ALA A 96 21.53 26.55 2.86
C ALA A 96 20.09 26.89 2.42
N ALA A 97 19.37 25.91 1.87
CA ALA A 97 18.05 26.11 1.27
C ALA A 97 16.94 26.08 2.32
N ASN A 98 15.85 26.82 2.06
CA ASN A 98 14.66 26.79 2.90
C ASN A 98 14.01 25.38 2.84
N PRO A 99 13.68 24.74 3.97
CA PRO A 99 13.05 23.41 3.97
C PRO A 99 11.79 23.30 3.13
N ARG A 100 10.95 24.35 3.08
CA ARG A 100 9.74 24.37 2.25
C ARG A 100 10.06 24.28 0.77
N ASP A 101 11.10 25.00 0.32
CA ASP A 101 11.54 25.00 -1.07
C ASP A 101 12.18 23.67 -1.44
N VAL A 102 12.95 23.06 -0.53
CA VAL A 102 13.51 21.71 -0.74
C VAL A 102 12.39 20.69 -0.91
N VAL A 103 11.39 20.70 -0.02
CA VAL A 103 10.23 19.79 -0.12
C VAL A 103 9.45 20.03 -1.41
N ALA A 104 9.17 21.29 -1.76
CA ALA A 104 8.49 21.62 -3.00
C ALA A 104 9.26 21.13 -4.23
N ALA A 105 10.58 21.33 -4.27
CA ALA A 105 11.43 20.88 -5.36
C ALA A 105 11.46 19.36 -5.50
N LEU A 106 11.47 18.62 -4.38
CA LEU A 106 11.38 17.16 -4.39
C LEU A 106 10.02 16.69 -4.90
N LEU A 107 8.93 17.24 -4.37
CA LEU A 107 7.57 16.84 -4.74
C LEU A 107 7.23 17.19 -6.19
N ASN A 108 7.80 18.25 -6.74
CA ASN A 108 7.67 18.61 -8.16
C ASN A 108 8.30 17.57 -9.11
N GLN A 109 9.18 16.67 -8.62
CA GLN A 109 9.68 15.56 -9.44
C GLN A 109 8.65 14.43 -9.60
N ALA A 110 7.62 14.40 -8.75
CA ALA A 110 6.46 13.55 -8.96
C ALA A 110 5.36 14.37 -9.66
N THR A 111 4.85 13.84 -10.77
CA THR A 111 3.75 14.48 -11.49
C THR A 111 2.47 14.45 -10.67
N ASN A 112 1.77 15.59 -10.61
CA ASN A 112 0.41 15.71 -10.06
C ASN A 112 0.28 15.19 -8.60
N VAL A 113 1.03 15.81 -7.69
CA VAL A 113 0.96 15.58 -6.24
C VAL A 113 0.37 16.81 -5.56
N ASN A 114 -0.78 16.65 -4.91
CA ASN A 114 -1.30 17.66 -4.00
C ASN A 114 -0.57 17.54 -2.65
N TRP A 115 -0.11 18.66 -2.12
CA TRP A 115 0.59 18.69 -0.84
C TRP A 115 0.24 19.94 -0.04
N VAL A 116 0.21 19.78 1.28
CA VAL A 116 -0.22 20.81 2.23
C VAL A 116 0.91 21.05 3.22
N TRP A 117 1.26 22.32 3.40
CA TRP A 117 2.23 22.77 4.38
C TRP A 117 1.50 23.24 5.64
N MET A 118 1.50 22.40 6.68
CA MET A 118 0.88 22.69 7.98
C MET A 118 1.92 23.06 9.05
N VAL A 119 3.06 23.62 8.63
CA VAL A 119 4.06 24.15 9.57
C VAL A 119 3.76 25.64 9.78
N PRO A 120 3.67 26.11 11.05
CA PRO A 120 3.46 27.52 11.36
C PRO A 120 4.50 28.42 10.70
N ALA A 121 4.13 29.65 10.34
CA ALA A 121 5.06 30.59 9.71
C ALA A 121 6.19 31.03 10.66
N GLU A 122 5.93 30.96 11.95
CA GLU A 122 6.84 31.32 13.04
C GLU A 122 7.83 30.18 13.38
N ALA A 123 7.67 29.02 12.75
CA ALA A 123 8.58 27.90 12.98
C ALA A 123 9.99 28.25 12.47
N ASN A 124 10.95 28.28 13.39
CA ASN A 124 12.36 28.48 13.05
C ASN A 124 12.97 27.17 12.56
N LEU A 125 12.93 26.96 11.24
CA LEU A 125 13.47 25.76 10.61
C LEU A 125 14.93 25.99 10.16
N PRO A 126 15.87 25.09 10.50
CA PRO A 126 17.25 25.23 10.07
C PRO A 126 17.37 25.10 8.53
N PRO A 127 18.25 25.89 7.88
CA PRO A 127 18.48 25.75 6.45
C PRO A 127 19.14 24.41 6.13
N LEU A 128 18.77 23.82 5.00
CA LEU A 128 19.23 22.50 4.60
C LEU A 128 20.35 22.57 3.57
N THR A 129 21.38 21.75 3.78
CA THR A 129 22.45 21.52 2.81
C THR A 129 22.58 20.02 2.59
N LEU A 130 22.26 19.55 1.39
CA LEU A 130 22.27 18.12 1.05
C LEU A 130 22.39 17.90 -0.45
N SER A 131 22.97 16.76 -0.81
CA SER A 131 23.04 16.27 -2.18
C SER A 131 22.39 14.90 -2.23
N LEU A 132 21.41 14.73 -3.12
CA LEU A 132 20.75 13.45 -3.36
C LEU A 132 21.05 13.03 -4.80
N ARG A 133 21.22 11.73 -4.99
CA ARG A 133 21.37 11.13 -6.31
C ARG A 133 20.68 9.79 -6.28
N ASP A 134 19.69 9.64 -7.15
CA ASP A 134 19.05 8.35 -7.42
C ASP A 134 18.44 7.72 -6.15
N VAL A 135 17.67 8.54 -5.41
CA VAL A 135 17.03 8.17 -4.14
C VAL A 135 15.52 8.08 -4.34
N PRO A 136 14.81 7.04 -3.86
CA PRO A 136 13.35 7.02 -3.85
C PRO A 136 12.77 8.30 -3.24
N LEU A 137 11.77 8.91 -3.87
CA LEU A 137 11.19 10.18 -3.45
C LEU A 137 10.59 10.08 -2.04
N ALA A 138 9.99 8.94 -1.68
CA ALA A 138 9.54 8.67 -0.32
C ALA A 138 10.69 8.77 0.69
N GLU A 139 11.87 8.22 0.37
CA GLU A 139 13.04 8.25 1.23
C GLU A 139 13.67 9.65 1.31
N ALA A 140 13.78 10.33 0.16
CA ALA A 140 14.24 11.72 0.11
C ALA A 140 13.35 12.64 0.94
N LEU A 141 12.03 12.51 0.81
CA LEU A 141 11.06 13.32 1.55
C LEU A 141 11.13 13.02 3.06
N ARG A 142 11.23 11.74 3.44
CA ARG A 142 11.44 11.33 4.84
C ARG A 142 12.70 11.97 5.40
N TYR A 143 13.82 11.85 4.69
CA TYR A 143 15.11 12.37 5.13
C TYR A 143 15.10 13.90 5.27
N VAL A 144 14.59 14.62 4.27
CA VAL A 144 14.50 16.10 4.28
C VAL A 144 13.61 16.60 5.41
N THR A 145 12.45 15.96 5.61
CA THR A 145 11.54 16.35 6.70
C THR A 145 12.17 16.06 8.07
N GLU A 146 12.84 14.92 8.25
CA GLU A 146 13.58 14.61 9.48
C GLU A 146 14.68 15.63 9.79
N LEU A 147 15.50 16.02 8.81
CA LEU A 147 16.56 17.01 9.00
C LEU A 147 16.03 18.39 9.44
N ALA A 148 14.82 18.74 9.00
CA ALA A 148 14.17 19.99 9.37
C ALA A 148 13.37 19.91 10.70
N GLY A 149 13.39 18.77 11.40
CA GLY A 149 12.57 18.56 12.60
C GLY A 149 11.08 18.42 12.29
N LEU A 150 10.73 18.01 11.07
CA LEU A 150 9.38 17.84 10.57
C LEU A 150 9.04 16.35 10.40
N ARG A 151 7.77 16.11 10.07
CA ARG A 151 7.23 14.82 9.64
C ARG A 151 6.31 15.03 8.46
N TYR A 152 6.04 13.95 7.73
CA TYR A 152 4.97 13.94 6.74
C TYR A 152 4.04 12.76 6.96
N ARG A 153 2.81 12.91 6.48
CA ARG A 153 1.84 11.82 6.34
C ARG A 153 1.22 11.87 4.95
N VAL A 154 0.77 10.71 4.49
CA VAL A 154 0.04 10.57 3.24
C VAL A 154 -1.41 10.27 3.59
N ASP A 155 -2.27 11.24 3.33
CA ASP A 155 -3.72 11.11 3.41
C ASP A 155 -4.27 10.70 2.03
N ALA A 156 -5.58 10.50 1.90
CA ALA A 156 -6.21 10.04 0.65
C ALA A 156 -5.72 10.82 -0.59
N ASN A 157 -5.77 12.15 -0.55
CA ASN A 157 -5.50 12.97 -1.73
C ASN A 157 -4.38 13.99 -1.50
N ALA A 158 -3.58 13.87 -0.45
CA ALA A 158 -2.56 14.86 -0.14
C ALA A 158 -1.39 14.29 0.66
N ILE A 159 -0.23 14.89 0.45
CA ILE A 159 0.91 14.80 1.37
C ILE A 159 0.83 15.97 2.33
N VAL A 160 0.76 15.70 3.62
CA VAL A 160 0.72 16.74 4.65
C VAL A 160 2.08 16.79 5.34
N ILE A 161 2.73 17.95 5.28
CA ILE A 161 3.96 18.24 6.03
C ILE A 161 3.58 18.97 7.31
N TYR A 162 4.06 18.49 8.45
CA TYR A 162 3.70 19.04 9.75
C TYR A 162 4.89 19.02 10.70
N GLN A 163 4.84 19.90 11.70
CA GLN A 163 5.75 19.84 12.84
C GLN A 163 5.16 18.88 13.88
N PRO A 164 5.88 17.81 14.29
CA PRO A 164 5.40 16.94 15.35
C PRO A 164 5.32 17.72 16.67
N ALA A 165 4.38 17.33 17.53
CA ALA A 165 4.31 17.89 18.88
C ALA A 165 5.63 17.60 19.61
N PRO A 166 6.13 18.52 20.47
CA PRO A 166 7.31 18.26 21.27
C PRO A 166 7.07 17.00 22.12
N GLU A 167 7.99 16.05 22.06
CA GLU A 167 7.91 14.85 22.90
C GLU A 167 7.87 15.26 24.37
N PRO A 168 6.97 14.69 25.19
CA PRO A 168 6.94 14.99 26.61
C PRO A 168 8.27 14.58 27.23
N LYS A 169 9.00 15.56 27.77
CA LYS A 169 10.36 15.44 28.32
C LYS A 169 10.53 14.35 29.40
N ASN A 170 9.45 13.78 29.94
CA ASN A 170 9.44 12.86 31.07
C ASN A 170 8.46 11.67 30.90
N ALA A 171 8.51 10.92 29.80
CA ALA A 171 7.84 9.61 29.78
C ALA A 171 8.69 8.63 30.61
N PRO A 172 8.20 8.06 31.74
CA PRO A 172 8.94 7.02 32.45
C PRO A 172 9.11 5.81 31.53
N ALA A 173 10.33 5.27 31.48
CA ALA A 173 10.60 3.99 30.81
C ALA A 173 9.63 2.94 31.38
N ARG A 174 8.84 2.31 30.51
CA ARG A 174 8.00 1.17 30.86
C ARG A 174 8.84 -0.09 30.98
#